data_AF-K8WQT6-F1
#
_entry.id   AF-K8WQT6-F1
#
_cell.length_a   1.000
_cell.length_b   1.000
_cell.length_c   1.000
_cell.angle_alpha   90.00
_cell.angle_beta   90.00
_cell.angle_gamma   90.00
#
_symmetry.space_group_name_H-M   'P 1'
#
loop_
_entity.id
_entity.type
_entity.pdbx_description
1 polymer ?
#
loop_
_entity_poly.entity_id
_entity_poly.type
_entity_poly.pdbx_seq_one_letter_code
_entity_poly.pdbx_strand_id
1 'polypeptide(L)'
;MNEMSYGIDIEYELSDSCGINNKILEKVLQLGLIDPNKRFEKISTGNTMLDNAIKNGNKDMINLLLEHGAMTGNELEKINFERYKLDN
;
A
#
# COMPACT_ATOMS: atom_id res chain seq x y z
N MET A 1 28.14 3.44 -4.52
CA MET A 1 26.76 2.89 -4.53
C MET A 1 26.39 2.71 -3.07
N ASN A 2 25.69 3.67 -2.48
CA ASN A 2 25.42 3.66 -1.05
C ASN A 2 24.17 2.84 -0.77
N GLU A 3 24.34 1.88 0.12
CA GLU A 3 23.31 1.16 0.88
C GLU A 3 22.44 2.14 1.68
N MET A 4 21.53 2.86 1.02
CA MET A 4 20.65 3.86 1.66
C MET A 4 19.16 3.50 1.53
N SER A 5 18.83 2.23 1.72
CA SER A 5 17.48 1.79 2.10
C SER A 5 17.64 0.65 3.09
N TYR A 6 17.75 0.99 4.38
CA TYR A 6 17.70 0.01 5.46
C TYR A 6 16.26 -0.47 5.62
N GLY A 7 15.80 -1.26 4.65
CA GLY A 7 14.68 -2.17 4.77
C GLY A 7 13.30 -1.56 4.99
N ILE A 8 13.04 -0.33 4.57
CA ILE A 8 11.66 0.20 4.55
C ILE A 8 10.90 -0.50 3.42
N ASP A 9 9.61 -0.78 3.63
CA ASP A 9 8.73 -1.32 2.61
C ASP A 9 8.67 -0.35 1.42
N ILE A 10 8.95 -0.81 0.20
CA ILE A 10 8.97 0.07 -0.98
C ILE A 10 7.60 0.72 -1.21
N GLU A 11 6.54 -0.01 -0.88
CA GLU A 11 5.16 0.46 -0.90
C GLU A 11 4.95 1.64 0.06
N TYR A 12 5.59 1.60 1.24
CA TYR A 12 5.55 2.73 2.17
C TYR A 12 6.19 3.97 1.55
N GLU A 13 7.42 3.84 1.03
CA GLU A 13 8.14 4.97 0.42
C GLU A 13 7.35 5.60 -0.74
N LEU A 14 6.78 4.75 -1.60
CA LEU A 14 5.98 5.17 -2.76
C LEU A 14 4.67 5.88 -2.37
N SER A 15 4.17 5.68 -1.14
CA SER A 15 2.86 6.20 -0.69
C SER A 15 2.93 7.27 0.40
N ASP A 16 3.99 7.31 1.20
CA ASP A 16 4.19 8.30 2.26
C ASP A 16 4.74 9.62 1.73
N SER A 17 5.61 9.55 0.72
CA SER A 17 6.27 10.73 0.19
C SER A 17 5.29 11.61 -0.60
N CYS A 18 5.02 12.80 -0.06
CA CYS A 18 4.36 13.91 -0.74
C CYS A 18 5.20 14.37 -1.95
N GLY A 19 5.25 13.59 -3.03
CA GLY A 19 5.98 13.96 -4.24
C GLY A 19 6.60 12.84 -5.07
N ILE A 20 6.48 11.56 -4.69
CA ILE A 20 6.81 10.50 -5.65
C ILE A 20 5.71 10.48 -6.71
N ASN A 21 6.13 10.77 -7.95
CA ASN A 21 5.29 10.91 -9.13
C ASN A 21 4.23 9.79 -9.14
N ASN A 22 2.94 10.13 -9.04
CA ASN A 22 1.84 9.17 -9.19
C ASN A 22 2.03 8.29 -10.44
N LYS A 23 2.75 8.78 -11.46
CA LYS A 23 3.17 8.05 -12.66
C LYS A 23 4.08 6.84 -12.40
N ILE A 24 5.02 6.95 -11.46
CA ILE A 24 5.89 5.82 -11.09
C ILE A 24 5.04 4.77 -10.39
N LEU A 25 4.25 5.18 -9.40
CA LEU A 25 3.33 4.29 -8.67
C LEU A 25 2.36 3.60 -9.64
N GLU A 26 1.74 4.37 -10.54
CA GLU A 26 0.87 3.86 -11.59
C GLU A 26 1.60 2.84 -12.47
N LYS A 27 2.83 3.14 -12.90
CA LYS A 27 3.57 2.23 -13.78
C LYS A 27 3.93 0.92 -13.09
N VAL A 28 4.35 0.96 -11.83
CA VAL A 28 4.70 -0.27 -11.09
C VAL A 28 3.47 -1.11 -10.75
N LEU A 29 2.31 -0.48 -10.49
CA LEU A 29 1.03 -1.16 -10.31
C LEU A 29 0.55 -1.82 -11.62
N GLN A 30 0.58 -1.09 -12.74
CA GLN A 30 0.22 -1.61 -14.06
C GLN A 30 1.09 -2.81 -14.50
N LEU A 31 2.37 -2.79 -14.12
CA LEU A 31 3.30 -3.89 -14.40
C LEU A 31 3.21 -5.03 -13.38
N GLY A 32 2.41 -4.90 -12.31
CA GLY A 32 2.30 -5.88 -11.25
C GLY A 32 3.60 -6.10 -10.46
N LEU A 33 4.46 -5.07 -10.38
CA LEU A 33 5.74 -5.15 -9.68
C LEU A 33 5.61 -5.00 -8.17
N ILE A 34 4.49 -4.44 -7.71
CA ILE A 34 4.14 -4.32 -6.29
C ILE A 34 2.69 -4.75 -6.08
N ASP A 35 2.38 -5.20 -4.87
CA ASP A 35 1.02 -5.55 -4.47
C ASP A 35 0.35 -4.33 -3.80
N PRO A 36 -0.75 -3.78 -4.37
CA PRO A 36 -1.46 -2.67 -3.75
C PRO A 36 -2.02 -2.98 -2.36
N ASN A 37 -2.20 -4.27 -2.03
CA ASN A 37 -2.69 -4.78 -0.76
C ASN A 37 -1.57 -5.26 0.17
N LYS A 38 -0.31 -5.01 -0.18
CA LYS A 38 0.81 -5.28 0.73
C LYS A 38 0.64 -4.45 1.99
N ARG A 39 0.48 -5.15 3.11
CA ARG A 39 0.54 -4.53 4.43
C ARG A 39 2.01 -4.27 4.78
N PHE A 40 2.29 -3.08 5.28
CA PHE A 40 3.62 -2.70 5.73
C PHE A 40 4.03 -3.60 6.90
N GLU A 41 5.29 -3.98 6.91
CA GLU A 41 5.87 -4.85 7.93
C GLU A 41 6.60 -4.02 8.99
N LYS A 42 7.22 -2.90 8.59
CA LYS A 42 8.13 -2.17 9.48
C LYS A 42 7.61 -0.82 9.95
N ILE A 43 7.32 0.09 9.03
CA ILE A 43 6.77 1.40 9.35
C ILE A 43 5.26 1.34 9.18
N SER A 44 4.52 1.88 10.16
CA SER A 44 3.06 1.83 10.14
C SER A 44 2.54 0.41 9.92
N THR A 45 3.13 -0.57 10.63
CA THR A 45 2.85 -2.00 10.45
C THR A 45 1.37 -2.28 10.39
N GLY A 46 0.97 -3.04 9.37
CA GLY A 46 -0.41 -3.42 9.14
C GLY A 46 -1.21 -2.45 8.25
N ASN A 47 -0.76 -1.21 8.06
CA ASN A 47 -1.32 -0.30 7.07
C ASN A 47 -0.90 -0.69 5.65
N THR A 48 -1.55 -0.07 4.68
CA THR A 48 -1.31 -0.21 3.24
C THR A 48 -1.02 1.15 2.61
N MET A 49 -0.68 1.16 1.32
CA MET A 49 -0.57 2.41 0.55
C MET A 49 -1.87 3.23 0.57
N LEU A 50 -3.04 2.56 0.61
CA LEU A 50 -4.33 3.25 0.66
C LEU A 50 -4.53 3.98 1.99
N ASP A 51 -4.09 3.39 3.10
CA ASP A 51 -4.13 4.04 4.43
C ASP A 51 -3.28 5.32 4.45
N ASN A 52 -2.09 5.29 3.86
CA ASN A 52 -1.23 6.48 3.71
C ASN A 52 -1.90 7.54 2.84
N ALA A 53 -2.46 7.15 1.68
CA ALA A 53 -3.13 8.08 0.77
C ALA A 53 -4.34 8.77 1.44
N ILE A 54 -5.13 8.04 2.23
CA ILE A 54 -6.26 8.56 3.01
C ILE A 54 -5.77 9.52 4.09
N LYS A 55 -4.77 9.12 4.89
CA LYS A 55 -4.18 9.94 5.95
C LYS A 55 -3.66 11.28 5.40
N ASN A 56 -3.04 11.25 4.22
CA ASN A 56 -2.48 12.43 3.56
C ASN A 56 -3.53 13.24 2.78
N GLY A 57 -4.76 12.74 2.62
CA GLY A 57 -5.80 13.38 1.82
C GLY A 57 -5.48 13.46 0.32
N ASN A 58 -4.59 12.61 -0.18
CA ASN A 58 -4.14 12.61 -1.58
C ASN A 58 -5.17 11.90 -2.47
N LYS A 59 -6.17 12.65 -2.94
CA LYS A 59 -7.29 12.12 -3.74
C LYS A 59 -6.84 11.40 -5.01
N ASP A 60 -5.80 11.89 -5.67
CA ASP A 60 -5.30 11.28 -6.92
C ASP A 60 -4.70 9.89 -6.64
N MET A 61 -3.91 9.78 -5.57
CA MET A 61 -3.36 8.50 -5.14
C MET A 61 -4.44 7.54 -4.63
N ILE A 62 -5.44 8.05 -3.90
CA ILE A 62 -6.61 7.27 -3.48
C ILE A 62 -7.29 6.65 -4.70
N ASN A 63 -7.62 7.46 -5.71
CA ASN A 63 -8.29 6.98 -6.92
C ASN A 63 -7.42 5.96 -7.67
N LEU A 64 -6.14 6.26 -7.87
CA LEU A 64 -5.20 5.36 -8.54
C LEU A 64 -5.11 3.98 -7.85
N LEU A 65 -5.01 3.96 -6.52
CA LEU A 65 -4.92 2.72 -5.75
C LEU A 65 -6.24 1.94 -5.80
N LEU A 66 -7.39 2.61 -5.70
CA LEU A 66 -8.71 1.98 -5.79
C LEU A 66 -8.97 1.38 -7.18
N GLU A 67 -8.53 2.03 -8.26
CA GLU A 67 -8.60 1.48 -9.63
C GLU A 67 -7.83 0.15 -9.77
N HIS A 68 -6.81 -0.06 -8.93
CA HIS A 68 -6.03 -1.30 -8.87
C HIS A 68 -6.48 -2.25 -7.75
N GLY A 69 -7.66 -2.03 -7.16
CA GLY A 69 -8.24 -2.93 -6.16
C GLY A 69 -7.54 -2.89 -4.80
N ALA A 70 -6.90 -1.77 -4.46
CA ALA A 70 -6.32 -1.57 -3.14
C ALA A 70 -7.42 -1.51 -2.06
N MET A 71 -7.09 -2.06 -0.89
CA MET A 71 -7.90 -2.06 0.32
C MET A 71 -7.06 -1.52 1.47
N THR A 72 -7.74 -1.02 2.50
CA THR A 72 -7.09 -0.63 3.74
C THR A 72 -6.62 -1.85 4.52
N GLY A 73 -5.62 -1.66 5.39
CA GLY A 73 -5.13 -2.72 6.26
C GLY A 73 -6.22 -3.34 7.13
N ASN A 74 -7.15 -2.51 7.61
CA ASN A 74 -8.30 -2.93 8.42
C ASN A 74 -9.29 -3.80 7.63
N GLU A 75 -9.50 -3.53 6.34
CA GLU A 75 -10.35 -4.36 5.49
C GLU A 75 -9.71 -5.74 5.26
N LEU A 76 -8.41 -5.77 4.97
CA LEU A 76 -7.66 -7.02 4.81
C LEU A 76 -7.65 -7.86 6.08
N GLU A 77 -7.51 -7.24 7.26
CA GLU A 77 -7.59 -7.93 8.54
C GLU A 77 -8.96 -8.57 8.77
N LYS A 78 -10.05 -7.84 8.50
CA LYS A 78 -11.41 -8.38 8.60
C LYS A 78 -11.62 -9.56 7.66
N ILE A 79 -11.18 -9.47 6.41
CA ILE A 79 -11.30 -10.55 5.43
C ILE A 79 -10.57 -11.81 5.92
N ASN A 80 -9.35 -11.66 6.46
CA ASN A 80 -8.59 -12.77 7.00
C ASN A 80 -9.28 -13.42 8.20
N PHE A 81 -9.87 -12.61 9.09
CA PHE A 81 -10.61 -13.11 10.25
C PHE A 81 -11.89 -13.86 9.84
N GLU A 82 -12.64 -13.33 8.88
CA GLU A 82 -13.86 -14.01 8.38
C GLU A 82 -13.51 -15.31 7.64
N ARG A 83 -12.41 -15.34 6.88
CA ARG A 83 -11.92 -16.57 6.24
C ARG A 83 -11.56 -17.62 7.28
N TYR A 84 -10.89 -17.24 8.36
CA TYR A 84 -10.56 -18.16 9.45
C TYR A 84 -11.81 -18.81 10.08
N LYS A 85 -12.93 -18.08 10.21
CA LYS A 85 -14.19 -18.64 10.73
C LYS A 85 -14.88 -19.64 9.80
N LEU A 86 -14.62 -19.56 8.49
CA LEU A 86 -15.20 -20.49 7.53
C LEU A 86 -14.39 -21.79 7.43
N ASP A 87 -13.08 -21.69 7.70
CA ASP A 87 -12.13 -22.80 7.60
C ASP A 87 -11.97 -23.59 8.93
N ASN A 88 -12.63 -23.19 10.02
CA ASN A 88 -12.64 -23.85 11.35
C ASN A 88 -14.06 -24.10 11.84
#